data_AF-A0A662N0N8-F1
#
_entry.id   AF-A0A662N0N8-F1
#
_cell.length_a   1.000
_cell.length_b   1.000
_cell.length_c   1.000
_cell.angle_alpha   90.00
_cell.angle_beta   90.00
_cell.angle_gamma   90.00
#
_symmetry.space_group_name_H-M   'P 1'
#
loop_
_entity.id
_entity.type
_entity.pdbx_description
1 polymer ?
#
loop_
_entity_poly.entity_id
_entity_poly.type
_entity_poly.pdbx_seq_one_letter_code
_entity_poly.pdbx_strand_id
1 'polypeptide(L)'
;LLIVACENEVVKKRFEKVPLSALESIGALGFLGMAALGLMGYTFFKNVIANSGFLFGGKTPIGINPGYLNTGGTLSYMNIFVGMKVLAGLTSIILVFFLLLGVKEDEW
;
A
#
# COMPACT_ATOMS: atom_id res chain seq x y z
N LEU A 1 4.30 12.73 10.44
CA LEU A 1 4.95 12.86 11.78
C LEU A 1 6.46 12.95 11.66
N LEU A 2 7.17 11.94 11.13
CA LEU A 2 8.63 12.00 10.97
C LEU A 2 9.12 13.22 10.17
N ILE A 3 8.43 13.59 9.08
CA ILE A 3 8.76 14.77 8.27
C ILE A 3 8.63 16.08 9.07
N VAL A 4 7.71 16.14 10.05
CA VAL A 4 7.43 17.37 10.84
C VAL A 4 8.31 17.46 12.09
N ALA A 5 8.65 16.33 12.70
CA ALA A 5 9.36 16.30 13.98
C ALA A 5 10.89 16.28 13.86
N CYS A 6 11.44 16.08 12.66
CA CYS A 6 12.88 15.99 12.41
C CYS A 6 13.39 17.14 11.55
N GLU A 7 14.67 17.47 11.69
CA GLU A 7 15.35 18.46 10.85
C GLU A 7 15.35 18.09 9.36
N ASN A 8 15.28 19.12 8.51
CA ASN A 8 15.18 19.01 7.05
C ASN A 8 16.28 18.12 6.46
N GLU A 9 17.53 18.27 6.91
CA GLU A 9 18.69 17.50 6.44
C GLU A 9 18.55 15.99 6.72
N VAL A 10 18.06 15.63 7.91
CA VAL A 10 17.85 14.23 8.31
C VAL A 10 16.72 13.61 7.49
N VAL A 11 15.63 14.36 7.28
CA VAL A 11 14.49 13.93 6.46
C VAL A 11 14.95 13.70 5.02
N LYS A 12 15.64 14.67 4.41
CA LYS A 12 16.15 14.57 3.03
C LYS A 12 17.04 13.34 2.85
N LYS A 13 18.03 13.14 3.73
CA LYS A 13 18.97 12.00 3.67
C LYS A 13 18.29 10.64 3.85
N ARG A 14 17.22 10.57 4.66
CA ARG A 14 16.44 9.33 4.86
C ARG A 14 15.59 9.00 3.63
N PHE A 15 14.86 9.98 3.11
CA PHE A 15 13.91 9.76 2.01
C PHE A 15 14.56 9.71 0.63
N GLU A 16 15.74 10.29 0.43
CA GLU A 16 16.55 10.14 -0.79
C GLU A 16 16.84 8.66 -1.11
N LYS A 17 16.99 7.84 -0.07
CA LYS A 17 17.27 6.40 -0.22
C LYS A 17 16.01 5.56 -0.46
N VAL A 18 14.81 6.13 -0.33
CA VAL A 18 13.55 5.40 -0.43
C VAL A 18 12.97 5.61 -1.82
N PRO A 19 12.82 4.55 -2.64
CA PRO A 19 12.24 4.68 -3.98
C PRO A 19 10.71 4.76 -3.90
N LEU A 20 10.18 5.88 -3.41
CA LEU A 20 8.73 6.10 -3.19
C LEU A 20 7.93 5.87 -4.48
N SER A 21 8.42 6.33 -5.63
CA SER A 21 7.75 6.11 -6.92
C SER A 21 7.68 4.62 -7.29
N ALA A 22 8.76 3.86 -7.05
CA ALA A 22 8.75 2.42 -7.30
C ALA A 22 7.79 1.69 -6.37
N LEU A 23 7.72 2.06 -5.08
CA LEU A 23 6.76 1.50 -4.14
C LEU A 23 5.32 1.79 -4.55
N GLU A 24 5.05 2.99 -5.07
CA GLU A 24 3.74 3.34 -5.60
C GLU A 24 3.37 2.47 -6.81
N SER A 25 4.30 2.27 -7.74
CA SER A 25 4.10 1.41 -8.90
C SER A 25 3.95 -0.06 -8.51
N ILE A 26 4.71 -0.56 -7.55
CA ILE A 26 4.58 -1.92 -7.02
C ILE A 26 3.22 -2.11 -6.36
N GLY A 27 2.72 -1.13 -5.60
CA GLY A 27 1.38 -1.15 -5.05
C GLY A 27 0.30 -1.23 -6.14
N ALA A 28 0.44 -0.42 -7.20
CA ALA A 28 -0.51 -0.45 -8.33
C ALA A 28 -0.46 -1.79 -9.11
N LEU A 29 0.74 -2.27 -9.43
CA LEU A 29 0.96 -3.53 -10.14
C LEU A 29 0.51 -4.73 -9.31
N GLY A 30 0.80 -4.73 -8.02
CA GLY A 30 0.35 -5.77 -7.09
C GLY A 30 -1.16 -5.82 -6.99
N PHE A 31 -1.83 -4.67 -6.84
CA PHE A 31 -3.29 -4.60 -6.84
C PHE A 31 -3.90 -5.12 -8.14
N LEU A 32 -3.39 -4.65 -9.29
CA LEU A 32 -3.83 -5.11 -10.61
C LEU A 32 -3.56 -6.61 -10.81
N GLY A 33 -2.39 -7.10 -10.38
CA GLY A 33 -2.02 -8.51 -10.46
C GLY A 33 -2.98 -9.39 -9.67
N MET A 34 -3.31 -9.01 -8.43
CA MET A 34 -4.30 -9.74 -7.62
C MET A 34 -5.69 -9.71 -8.25
N ALA A 35 -6.08 -8.60 -8.88
CA ALA A 35 -7.36 -8.49 -9.57
C ALA A 35 -7.40 -9.37 -10.83
N ALA A 36 -6.30 -9.41 -11.58
CA ALA A 36 -6.12 -10.23 -12.77
C ALA A 36 -6.05 -11.74 -12.45
N LEU A 37 -5.49 -12.14 -11.31
CA LEU A 37 -5.58 -13.51 -10.81
C LEU A 37 -7.03 -13.98 -10.66
N GLY A 38 -7.97 -13.05 -10.40
CA GLY A 38 -9.40 -13.33 -10.43
C GLY A 38 -9.89 -13.96 -11.74
N LEU A 39 -9.26 -13.63 -12.88
CA LEU A 39 -9.61 -14.18 -14.19
C LEU A 39 -9.42 -15.70 -14.26
N MET A 40 -8.49 -16.27 -13.48
CA MET A 40 -8.37 -17.73 -13.34
C MET A 40 -9.63 -18.38 -12.74
N GLY A 41 -10.42 -17.60 -12.00
CA GLY A 41 -11.71 -18.00 -11.46
C GLY A 41 -12.90 -17.55 -12.30
N TYR A 42 -12.72 -17.18 -13.56
CA TYR A 42 -13.73 -16.74 -14.54
C TYR A 42 -14.19 -15.28 -14.47
N THR A 43 -13.89 -14.53 -13.40
CA THR A 43 -14.29 -13.10 -13.30
C THR A 43 -13.17 -12.25 -12.71
N PHE A 44 -12.95 -11.05 -13.25
CA PHE A 44 -12.04 -10.08 -12.66
C PHE A 44 -12.40 -9.81 -11.18
N PHE A 45 -11.39 -9.62 -10.32
CA PHE A 45 -11.57 -9.48 -8.87
C PHE A 45 -12.15 -10.68 -8.11
N LYS A 46 -12.25 -11.87 -8.73
CA LYS A 46 -12.71 -13.04 -7.98
C LYS A 46 -11.76 -13.38 -6.84
N ASN A 47 -12.34 -13.70 -5.68
CA ASN A 47 -11.59 -14.16 -4.52
C ASN A 47 -11.14 -15.62 -4.70
N VAL A 48 -10.16 -15.82 -5.56
CA VAL A 48 -9.60 -17.14 -5.91
C VAL A 48 -8.79 -17.76 -4.77
N ILE A 49 -8.34 -16.96 -3.81
CA ILE A 49 -7.53 -17.43 -2.67
C ILE A 49 -8.42 -17.88 -1.50
N ALA A 50 -9.66 -17.41 -1.40
CA ALA A 50 -10.59 -17.87 -0.37
C ALA A 50 -10.82 -19.38 -0.47
N ASN A 51 -10.79 -20.06 0.67
CA ASN A 51 -10.90 -21.53 0.78
C ASN A 51 -9.76 -22.35 0.12
N SER A 52 -8.67 -21.71 -0.32
CA SER A 52 -7.52 -22.43 -0.91
C SER A 52 -6.62 -23.13 0.12
N GLY A 53 -6.72 -22.79 1.41
CA GLY A 53 -5.84 -23.29 2.47
C GLY A 53 -4.49 -22.56 2.58
N PHE A 54 -4.22 -21.58 1.72
CA PHE A 54 -3.02 -20.73 1.76
C PHE A 54 -3.12 -19.62 2.82
N LEU A 55 -2.11 -18.75 2.96
CA LEU A 55 -2.18 -17.53 3.77
C LEU A 55 -3.35 -16.64 3.33
N PHE A 56 -4.21 -16.29 4.28
CA PHE A 56 -5.54 -15.67 4.11
C PHE A 56 -6.57 -16.54 3.38
N GLY A 57 -6.26 -17.79 3.05
CA GLY A 57 -7.12 -18.72 2.30
C GLY A 57 -7.93 -19.68 3.17
N GLY A 58 -8.13 -19.37 4.45
CA GLY A 58 -8.96 -20.13 5.37
C GLY A 58 -10.42 -20.20 4.91
N LYS A 59 -11.15 -21.20 5.42
CA LYS A 59 -12.57 -21.36 5.08
C LYS A 59 -13.38 -20.19 5.60
N THR A 60 -14.09 -19.50 4.71
CA THR A 60 -14.98 -18.41 5.12
C THR A 60 -16.22 -19.03 5.77
N PRO A 61 -16.51 -18.75 7.06
CA PRO A 61 -17.74 -19.22 7.69
C PRO A 61 -18.95 -18.63 6.96
N ILE A 62 -19.99 -19.45 6.79
CA ILE A 62 -21.26 -18.98 6.23
C ILE A 62 -21.96 -18.19 7.34
N GLY A 63 -22.10 -16.87 7.17
CA GLY A 63 -22.68 -15.96 8.15
C GLY A 63 -21.69 -14.91 8.64
N ILE A 64 -21.92 -14.38 9.85
CA ILE A 64 -21.06 -13.36 10.45
C ILE A 64 -19.69 -13.98 10.75
N ASN A 65 -18.65 -13.44 10.15
CA ASN A 65 -17.28 -13.81 10.48
C ASN A 65 -16.96 -13.32 11.91
N PRO A 66 -16.62 -14.19 12.88
CA PRO A 66 -16.32 -13.79 14.27
C PRO A 66 -14.96 -13.07 14.41
N GLY A 67 -14.44 -12.49 13.32
CA GLY A 67 -13.17 -11.78 13.29
C GLY A 67 -11.98 -12.60 12.80
N TYR A 68 -12.19 -13.73 12.12
CA TYR A 68 -11.07 -14.50 11.57
C TYR A 68 -10.38 -13.72 10.45
N LEU A 69 -9.13 -13.29 10.70
CA LEU A 69 -8.31 -12.57 9.72
C LEU A 69 -7.95 -13.46 8.52
N ASN A 70 -7.79 -14.76 8.75
CA ASN A 70 -7.32 -15.72 7.76
C ASN A 70 -8.39 -16.11 6.72
N THR A 71 -9.55 -15.46 6.65
CA THR A 71 -10.63 -15.77 5.70
C THR A 71 -10.78 -14.74 4.58
N GLY A 72 -9.94 -13.69 4.57
CA GLY A 72 -10.04 -12.56 3.63
C GLY A 72 -9.65 -12.91 2.18
N GLY A 73 -8.89 -13.97 1.96
CA GLY A 73 -8.41 -14.41 0.66
C GLY A 73 -7.65 -13.32 -0.08
N THR A 74 -8.02 -13.09 -1.33
CA THR A 74 -7.43 -12.08 -2.22
C THR A 74 -7.60 -10.64 -1.66
N LEU A 75 -8.65 -10.37 -0.89
CA LEU A 75 -8.96 -9.03 -0.37
C LEU A 75 -7.86 -8.50 0.58
N SER A 76 -7.31 -9.37 1.44
CA SER A 76 -6.25 -8.98 2.37
C SER A 76 -5.02 -8.46 1.63
N TYR A 77 -4.61 -9.15 0.56
CA TYR A 77 -3.48 -8.75 -0.28
C TYR A 77 -3.77 -7.44 -1.03
N MET A 78 -4.97 -7.31 -1.60
CA MET A 78 -5.38 -6.07 -2.27
C MET A 78 -5.30 -4.86 -1.34
N ASN A 79 -5.75 -4.99 -0.09
CA ASN A 79 -5.68 -3.90 0.89
C ASN A 79 -4.24 -3.54 1.26
N ILE A 80 -3.32 -4.51 1.34
CA ILE A 80 -1.90 -4.23 1.55
C ILE A 80 -1.31 -3.44 0.37
N PHE A 81 -1.62 -3.83 -0.86
CA PHE A 81 -1.13 -3.14 -2.05
C PHE A 81 -1.70 -1.73 -2.20
N VAL A 82 -2.99 -1.54 -1.92
CA VAL A 82 -3.61 -0.20 -1.89
C VAL A 82 -2.98 0.64 -0.78
N GLY A 83 -2.79 0.08 0.42
CA GLY A 83 -2.13 0.76 1.53
C GLY A 83 -0.71 1.22 1.16
N MET A 84 0.08 0.34 0.54
CA MET A 84 1.42 0.66 0.05
C MET A 84 1.39 1.81 -0.97
N LYS A 85 0.49 1.75 -1.95
CA LYS A 85 0.35 2.81 -2.97
C LYS A 85 0.00 4.15 -2.33
N VAL A 86 -0.99 4.18 -1.44
CA VAL A 86 -1.48 5.41 -0.79
C VAL A 86 -0.40 5.99 0.13
N LEU A 87 0.29 5.16 0.92
CA LEU A 87 1.38 5.62 1.77
C LEU A 87 2.52 6.23 0.96
N ALA A 88 2.95 5.57 -0.13
CA ALA A 88 3.99 6.08 -1.01
C ALA A 88 3.59 7.40 -1.67
N GLY A 89 2.38 7.49 -2.22
CA GLY A 89 1.88 8.68 -2.90
C GLY A 89 1.63 9.87 -1.98
N LEU A 90 1.05 9.67 -0.79
CA LEU A 90 0.88 10.76 0.18
C LEU A 90 2.23 11.22 0.72
N THR A 91 3.15 10.29 1.00
CA THR A 91 4.49 10.64 1.49
C THR A 91 5.26 11.45 0.45
N SER A 92 5.19 11.08 -0.83
CA SER A 92 5.89 11.82 -1.89
C SER A 92 5.36 13.23 -2.04
N ILE A 93 4.03 13.42 -2.05
CA ILE A 93 3.41 14.74 -2.13
C ILE A 93 3.82 15.61 -0.93
N ILE A 94 3.71 15.09 0.28
CA ILE A 94 4.08 15.83 1.50
C ILE A 94 5.57 16.20 1.47
N LEU A 95 6.44 15.29 1.03
CA LEU A 95 7.87 15.57 0.92
C LEU A 95 8.17 16.66 -0.11
N VAL A 96 7.49 16.66 -1.26
CA VAL A 96 7.62 17.72 -2.27
C VAL A 96 7.19 19.06 -1.71
N PHE A 97 6.03 19.13 -1.04
CA PHE A 97 5.57 20.37 -0.41
C PHE A 97 6.54 20.85 0.66
N PHE A 98 7.04 19.96 1.50
CA PHE A 98 8.00 20.27 2.55
C PHE A 98 9.30 20.86 1.99
N LEU A 99 9.86 20.23 0.95
CA LEU A 99 11.08 20.72 0.32
C LEU A 99 10.86 22.06 -0.41
N LEU A 100 9.74 22.23 -1.11
CA LEU A 100 9.46 23.46 -1.85
C LEU A 100 9.13 24.65 -0.94
N LEU A 101 8.42 24.42 0.16
CA LEU A 101 8.08 25.48 1.12
C LEU A 101 9.25 25.82 2.04
N GLY A 102 10.03 24.83 2.48
CA GLY A 102 11.22 25.06 3.31
C GLY A 102 12.30 25.86 2.60
N VAL A 103 12.48 25.68 1.29
CA VAL A 103 13.42 26.48 0.48
C VAL A 103 13.09 27.97 0.50
N LYS A 104 11.82 28.33 0.75
CA LYS A 104 11.37 29.72 0.71
C LYS A 104 11.71 30.52 1.97
N GLU A 105 12.00 29.86 3.08
CA GLU A 105 12.41 30.50 4.34
C GLU A 105 13.93 30.81 4.36
N ASP A 106 14.75 30.05 3.64
CA ASP A 106 16.21 30.23 3.63
C ASP A 106 16.70 31.35 2.69
N GLU A 107 15.81 31.94 1.87
CA GLU A 107 16.14 33.03 0.91
C GLU A 107 15.78 34.45 1.40
N TRP A 108 15.41 34.63 2.68
CA TRP A 108 15.10 35.95 3.28
C TRP A 108 15.98 36.29 4.48
#